data_AF-A0A0T5NT62-F1
#
_entry.id   AF-A0A0T5NT62-F1
#
_cell.length_a   1.000
_cell.length_b   1.000
_cell.length_c   1.000
_cell.angle_alpha   90.00
_cell.angle_beta   90.00
_cell.angle_gamma   90.00
#
_symmetry.space_group_name_H-M   'P 1'
#
loop_
_entity.id
_entity.type
_entity.pdbx_description
1 polymer ?
#
loop_
_entity_poly.entity_id
_entity_poly.type
_entity_poly.pdbx_seq_one_letter_code
_entity_poly.pdbx_strand_id
1 'polypeptide(L)'
;MDRSIPMLLIGLVFGGGLGFTVAAANGVTFDGHDHGDPAHHGGHEQHAAAGMHDHGDMLSVPAGADAPKLKIEVTPDPSAGWNLHIMTENFRFSPENASRDHVPGEGHAHVYANGVKLARVYGPWMHLDSLPEGEVELEVALNSNDHRSLAVDDTPVAQTVTLSN
;
A
#
# COMPACT_ATOMS: atom_id res chain seq x y z
N MET A 1 -40.37 -22.48 -33.25
CA MET A 1 -40.75 -21.24 -32.55
C MET A 1 -39.68 -20.96 -31.51
N ASP A 2 -38.99 -19.83 -31.62
CA ASP A 2 -37.90 -19.45 -30.70
C ASP A 2 -38.45 -19.19 -29.29
N ARG A 3 -37.94 -19.96 -28.32
CA ARG A 3 -38.36 -19.93 -26.91
C ARG A 3 -37.61 -18.86 -26.10
N SER A 4 -36.70 -18.13 -26.74
CA SER A 4 -35.82 -17.11 -26.14
C SER A 4 -36.59 -15.86 -25.70
N ILE A 5 -37.55 -15.40 -26.51
CA ILE A 5 -38.37 -14.22 -26.20
C ILE A 5 -39.27 -14.43 -24.98
N PRO A 6 -40.05 -15.52 -24.86
CA PRO A 6 -40.87 -15.73 -23.67
C PRO A 6 -40.03 -15.96 -22.39
N MET A 7 -38.85 -16.56 -22.48
CA MET A 7 -37.96 -16.72 -21.32
C MET A 7 -37.35 -15.39 -20.85
N LEU A 8 -36.98 -14.50 -21.77
CA LEU A 8 -36.52 -13.15 -21.45
C LEU A 8 -37.62 -12.36 -20.73
N LEU A 9 -38.87 -12.45 -21.20
CA LEU A 9 -40.01 -11.77 -20.59
C LEU A 9 -40.29 -12.30 -19.16
N ILE A 10 -40.18 -13.61 -18.94
CA ILE A 10 -40.30 -14.20 -17.59
C ILE A 10 -39.18 -13.70 -16.69
N GLY A 11 -37.93 -13.71 -17.16
CA GLY A 11 -36.78 -13.20 -16.41
C GLY A 11 -36.92 -11.72 -16.03
N LEU A 12 -37.46 -10.89 -16.91
CA LEU A 12 -37.64 -9.46 -16.67
C LEU A 12 -38.75 -9.18 -15.63
N VAL A 13 -39.83 -9.98 -15.65
CA VAL A 13 -40.93 -9.86 -14.68
C VAL A 13 -40.49 -10.33 -13.28
N PHE A 14 -39.86 -11.50 -13.18
CA PHE A 14 -39.48 -12.07 -11.88
C PHE A 14 -38.18 -11.49 -11.32
N GLY A 15 -37.18 -11.23 -12.17
CA GLY A 15 -35.90 -10.65 -11.75
C GLY A 15 -35.95 -9.13 -11.57
N GLY A 16 -36.57 -8.42 -12.52
CA GLY A 16 -36.65 -6.96 -12.48
C GLY A 16 -37.78 -6.43 -11.60
N GLY A 17 -38.99 -6.97 -11.72
CA GLY A 17 -40.16 -6.45 -10.98
C GLY A 17 -40.25 -6.92 -9.53
N LEU A 18 -40.17 -8.24 -9.32
CA LEU A 18 -40.29 -8.84 -7.98
C LEU A 18 -39.06 -8.55 -7.11
N GLY A 19 -37.86 -8.63 -7.68
CA GLY A 19 -36.62 -8.27 -6.96
C GLY A 19 -36.61 -6.81 -6.52
N PHE A 20 -37.02 -5.88 -7.38
CA PHE A 20 -37.03 -4.44 -7.08
C PHE A 20 -38.03 -4.07 -5.98
N THR A 21 -39.22 -4.68 -5.98
CA THR A 21 -40.24 -4.42 -4.95
C THR A 21 -39.83 -4.97 -3.58
N VAL A 22 -39.19 -6.14 -3.51
CA VAL A 22 -38.64 -6.70 -2.27
C VAL A 22 -37.47 -5.85 -1.75
N ALA A 23 -36.57 -5.40 -2.63
CA ALA A 23 -35.46 -4.52 -2.25
C ALA A 23 -35.96 -3.19 -1.67
N ALA A 24 -36.91 -2.53 -2.34
CA ALA A 24 -37.50 -1.28 -1.87
C ALA A 24 -38.25 -1.44 -0.54
N ALA A 25 -38.99 -2.53 -0.34
CA ALA A 25 -39.69 -2.80 0.92
C ALA A 25 -38.73 -3.02 2.11
N ASN A 26 -37.50 -3.48 1.85
CA ASN A 26 -36.47 -3.66 2.86
C ASN A 26 -35.51 -2.45 2.96
N GLY A 27 -35.85 -1.31 2.35
CA GLY A 27 -35.08 -0.07 2.44
C GLY A 27 -33.77 -0.08 1.66
N VAL A 28 -33.58 -1.00 0.72
CA VAL A 28 -32.43 -1.00 -0.19
C VAL A 28 -32.68 0.08 -1.25
N THR A 29 -32.04 1.23 -1.07
CA THR A 29 -32.06 2.34 -2.02
C THR A 29 -30.96 2.17 -3.07
N PHE A 30 -31.18 2.70 -4.28
CA PHE A 30 -30.11 2.89 -5.27
C PHE A 30 -29.33 4.17 -4.97
N ASP A 31 -28.93 4.36 -3.70
CA ASP A 31 -27.99 5.42 -3.37
C ASP A 31 -26.62 4.96 -3.85
N GLY A 32 -26.30 5.31 -5.09
CA GLY A 32 -24.94 5.19 -5.60
C GLY A 32 -24.05 6.02 -4.69
N HIS A 33 -23.07 5.38 -4.05
CA HIS A 33 -22.07 6.14 -3.33
C HIS A 33 -21.26 6.92 -4.37
N ASP A 34 -21.10 8.22 -4.14
CA ASP A 34 -20.35 9.09 -5.04
C ASP A 34 -18.88 8.65 -5.05
N HIS A 35 -18.44 8.02 -6.14
CA HIS A 35 -17.03 7.68 -6.34
C HIS A 35 -16.17 8.92 -6.67
N GLY A 36 -16.78 10.10 -6.76
CA GLY A 36 -16.12 11.41 -6.83
C GLY A 36 -15.91 12.07 -5.46
N ASP A 37 -16.39 11.48 -4.35
CA ASP A 37 -16.15 11.98 -3.00
C ASP A 37 -14.89 11.31 -2.39
N PRO A 38 -13.75 12.02 -2.27
CA PRO A 38 -12.54 11.48 -1.69
C PRO A 38 -12.67 11.16 -0.19
N ALA A 39 -13.77 11.55 0.47
CA ALA A 39 -14.01 11.32 1.89
C ALA A 39 -14.29 9.85 2.26
N HIS A 40 -14.53 8.95 1.28
CA HIS A 40 -14.78 7.53 1.55
C HIS A 40 -13.54 6.62 1.52
N HIS A 41 -12.33 7.19 1.38
CA HIS A 41 -11.11 6.49 1.75
C HIS A 41 -11.02 6.38 3.28
N GLY A 42 -11.63 5.33 3.83
CA GLY A 42 -11.44 4.88 5.20
C GLY A 42 -9.98 4.48 5.44
N GLY A 43 -9.20 5.48 5.82
CA GLY A 43 -7.82 5.39 6.26
C GLY A 43 -7.36 6.82 6.48
N HIS A 44 -6.99 7.16 7.71
CA HIS A 44 -6.53 8.49 8.08
C HIS A 44 -5.39 8.97 7.16
N GLU A 45 -5.71 9.69 6.09
CA GLU A 45 -4.77 10.47 5.32
C GLU A 45 -4.89 11.92 5.76
N GLN A 46 -3.90 12.34 6.55
CA GLN A 46 -3.66 13.76 6.77
C GLN A 46 -3.14 14.36 5.48
N HIS A 47 -3.87 15.36 5.02
CA HIS A 47 -3.60 16.31 3.95
C HIS A 47 -2.13 16.48 3.53
N ALA A 48 -1.90 16.33 2.23
CA ALA A 48 -0.74 16.88 1.55
C ALA A 48 -0.73 18.42 1.68
N ALA A 49 0.25 18.94 2.42
CA ALA A 49 0.73 20.30 2.31
C ALA A 49 2.25 20.29 2.46
N ALA A 50 2.94 20.64 1.36
CA ALA A 50 4.29 21.17 1.28
C ALA A 50 5.28 20.81 2.42
N GLY A 51 6.14 19.84 2.14
CA GLY A 51 7.52 19.79 2.62
C GLY A 51 7.75 20.01 4.12
N MET A 52 7.44 19.02 4.94
CA MET A 52 8.03 18.79 6.27
C MET A 52 7.91 17.29 6.54
N HIS A 53 9.02 16.64 6.90
CA HIS A 53 9.05 15.22 7.23
C HIS A 53 8.08 14.95 8.39
N ASP A 54 6.94 14.31 8.09
CA ASP A 54 6.04 13.77 9.09
C ASP A 54 6.74 12.57 9.74
N HIS A 55 7.56 12.85 10.74
CA HIS A 55 8.10 11.83 11.62
C HIS A 55 6.99 11.39 12.57
N GLY A 56 5.99 10.66 12.04
CA GLY A 56 5.17 9.81 12.89
C GLY A 56 6.10 9.05 13.85
N ASP A 57 5.69 8.91 15.12
CA ASP A 57 6.51 8.43 16.24
C ASP A 57 7.71 7.55 15.80
N MET A 58 8.94 8.05 15.97
CA MET A 58 10.13 7.28 15.61
C MET A 58 10.43 6.24 16.70
N LEU A 59 10.72 5.00 16.30
CA LEU A 59 11.20 3.95 17.19
C LEU A 59 12.71 3.76 17.00
N SER A 60 13.47 4.39 17.89
CA SER A 60 14.93 4.31 17.91
C SER A 60 15.39 3.15 18.78
N VAL A 61 16.27 2.29 18.23
CA VAL A 61 16.94 1.21 18.94
C VAL A 61 18.45 1.51 19.04
N PRO A 62 19.15 1.00 20.06
CA PRO A 62 20.58 1.24 20.19
C PRO A 62 21.36 0.56 19.05
N ALA A 63 22.45 1.18 18.60
CA ALA A 63 23.41 0.51 17.73
C ALA A 63 24.02 -0.73 18.40
N GLY A 64 24.30 -1.75 17.60
CA GLY A 64 24.86 -3.00 18.08
C GLY A 64 24.80 -4.12 17.05
N ALA A 65 25.22 -5.32 17.48
CA ALA A 65 25.23 -6.51 16.62
C ALA A 65 23.81 -6.91 16.16
N ASP A 66 22.80 -6.62 16.98
CA ASP A 66 21.39 -6.96 16.74
C ASP A 66 20.58 -5.79 16.14
N ALA A 67 21.23 -4.66 15.83
CA ALA A 67 20.56 -3.52 15.22
C ALA A 67 20.07 -3.89 13.80
N PRO A 68 18.84 -3.49 13.41
CA PRO A 68 18.32 -3.75 12.08
C PRO A 68 19.16 -3.02 11.02
N LYS A 69 19.39 -3.67 9.90
CA LYS A 69 20.11 -3.09 8.76
C LYS A 69 19.31 -3.27 7.48
N LEU A 70 19.49 -2.32 6.57
CA LEU A 70 18.84 -2.30 5.27
C LEU A 70 19.88 -2.06 4.18
N LYS A 71 19.78 -2.84 3.11
CA LYS A 71 20.40 -2.58 1.81
C LYS A 71 19.34 -2.72 0.74
N ILE A 72 19.47 -1.95 -0.33
CA ILE A 72 18.59 -2.06 -1.49
C ILE A 72 19.40 -2.17 -2.78
N GLU A 73 18.83 -2.84 -3.76
CA GLU A 73 19.31 -2.89 -5.13
C GLU A 73 18.11 -2.70 -6.07
N VAL A 74 18.28 -1.89 -7.11
CA VAL A 74 17.24 -1.66 -8.12
C VAL A 74 17.82 -1.96 -9.48
N THR A 75 17.13 -2.81 -10.23
CA THR A 75 17.57 -3.26 -11.56
C THR A 75 16.42 -3.14 -12.56
N PRO A 76 16.68 -2.78 -13.82
CA PRO A 76 15.64 -2.83 -14.85
C PRO A 76 15.07 -4.24 -14.98
N ASP A 77 13.74 -4.36 -15.05
CA ASP A 77 13.11 -5.64 -15.38
C ASP A 77 13.25 -5.92 -16.89
N PRO A 78 13.63 -7.14 -17.31
CA PRO A 78 13.80 -7.47 -18.73
C PRO A 78 12.56 -7.29 -19.60
N SER A 79 11.35 -7.31 -19.01
CA SER A 79 10.09 -7.11 -19.71
C SER A 79 9.69 -5.62 -19.71
N ALA A 80 9.49 -5.04 -18.53
CA ALA A 80 9.11 -3.63 -18.35
C ALA A 80 9.23 -3.22 -16.88
N GLY A 81 9.61 -1.97 -16.60
CA GLY A 81 9.71 -1.46 -15.24
C GLY A 81 11.02 -1.84 -14.54
N TRP A 82 10.97 -1.95 -13.22
CA TRP A 82 12.14 -2.20 -12.37
C TRP A 82 11.86 -3.26 -11.31
N ASN A 83 12.89 -3.96 -10.89
CA ASN A 83 12.86 -4.86 -9.74
C ASN A 83 13.66 -4.27 -8.59
N LEU A 84 12.97 -4.03 -7.48
CA LEU A 84 13.56 -3.62 -6.21
C LEU A 84 13.80 -4.87 -5.35
N HIS A 85 15.05 -5.06 -4.93
CA HIS A 85 15.48 -6.03 -3.93
C HIS A 85 15.76 -5.34 -2.60
N ILE A 86 15.02 -5.72 -1.56
CA ILE A 86 15.14 -5.23 -0.19
C ILE A 86 15.82 -6.32 0.65
N MET A 87 17.05 -6.05 1.07
CA MET A 87 17.87 -6.98 1.86
C MET A 87 18.00 -6.47 3.28
N THR A 88 17.59 -7.28 4.26
CA THR A 88 17.60 -6.91 5.66
C THR A 88 18.47 -7.83 6.51
N GLU A 89 19.06 -7.29 7.58
CA GLU A 89 19.68 -8.06 8.67
C GLU A 89 19.03 -7.67 9.98
N ASN A 90 18.89 -8.62 10.92
CA ASN A 90 18.22 -8.44 12.23
C ASN A 90 16.80 -7.84 12.13
N PHE A 91 16.14 -8.10 11.01
CA PHE A 91 14.78 -7.66 10.74
C PHE A 91 14.04 -8.71 9.91
N ARG A 92 12.83 -9.06 10.35
CA ARG A 92 11.91 -9.96 9.65
C ARG A 92 10.69 -9.18 9.17
N PHE A 93 10.36 -9.33 7.89
CA PHE A 93 9.04 -8.94 7.42
C PHE A 93 7.96 -9.75 8.14
N SER A 94 6.97 -9.07 8.72
CA SER A 94 5.88 -9.70 9.47
C SER A 94 4.51 -9.17 8.98
N PRO A 95 4.05 -9.58 7.79
CA PRO A 95 2.71 -9.22 7.31
C PRO A 95 1.61 -9.61 8.29
N GLU A 96 1.77 -10.73 9.00
CA GLU A 96 0.82 -11.22 10.01
C GLU A 96 0.63 -10.28 11.21
N ASN A 97 1.65 -9.46 11.50
CA ASN A 97 1.66 -8.49 12.60
C ASN A 97 1.53 -7.03 12.15
N ALA A 98 1.31 -6.77 10.85
CA ALA A 98 1.12 -5.41 10.37
C ALA A 98 -0.09 -4.73 11.04
N SER A 99 0.10 -3.46 11.45
CA SER A 99 -0.89 -2.68 12.19
C SER A 99 -1.28 -3.28 13.54
N ARG A 100 -0.41 -4.11 14.14
CA ARG A 100 -0.51 -4.61 15.52
C ARG A 100 0.61 -4.01 16.36
N ASP A 101 0.63 -4.37 17.64
CA ASP A 101 1.67 -3.96 18.57
C ASP A 101 3.07 -4.27 18.06
N HIS A 102 4.01 -3.39 18.40
CA HIS A 102 5.42 -3.57 18.09
C HIS A 102 5.98 -4.90 18.61
N VAL A 103 6.69 -5.60 17.73
CA VAL A 103 7.57 -6.73 18.08
C VAL A 103 9.00 -6.37 17.64
N PRO A 104 10.01 -6.46 18.54
CA PRO A 104 11.39 -6.14 18.19
C PRO A 104 11.90 -6.94 16.99
N GLY A 105 12.54 -6.25 16.04
CA GLY A 105 13.08 -6.87 14.83
C GLY A 105 12.01 -7.29 13.81
N GLU A 106 10.75 -6.88 13.95
CA GLU A 106 9.68 -7.17 13.01
C GLU A 106 9.06 -5.91 12.41
N GLY A 107 8.56 -6.02 11.19
CA GLY A 107 7.82 -4.93 10.56
C GLY A 107 7.58 -5.10 9.07
N HIS A 108 7.58 -3.96 8.38
CA HIS A 108 7.43 -3.85 6.92
C HIS A 108 8.27 -2.70 6.36
N ALA A 109 8.46 -2.67 5.05
CA ALA A 109 9.11 -1.56 4.36
C ALA A 109 8.07 -0.60 3.79
N HIS A 110 8.39 0.69 3.76
CA HIS A 110 7.73 1.67 2.91
C HIS A 110 8.65 2.03 1.76
N VAL A 111 8.10 2.13 0.57
CA VAL A 111 8.82 2.51 -0.66
C VAL A 111 8.26 3.83 -1.15
N TYR A 112 9.15 4.76 -1.49
CA TYR A 112 8.83 6.10 -1.97
C TYR A 112 9.60 6.39 -3.26
N ALA A 113 9.02 7.20 -4.15
CA ALA A 113 9.70 7.81 -5.27
C ALA A 113 9.51 9.32 -5.20
N ASN A 114 10.62 10.07 -5.20
CA ASN A 114 10.63 11.54 -5.08
C ASN A 114 9.80 12.03 -3.87
N GLY A 115 9.92 11.34 -2.74
CA GLY A 115 9.17 11.60 -1.50
C GLY A 115 7.70 11.18 -1.50
N VAL A 116 7.15 10.70 -2.63
CA VAL A 116 5.78 10.20 -2.72
C VAL A 116 5.75 8.71 -2.39
N LYS A 117 4.93 8.30 -1.43
CA LYS A 117 4.79 6.90 -1.04
C LYS A 117 4.18 6.08 -2.18
N LEU A 118 4.91 5.06 -2.64
CA LEU A 118 4.44 4.11 -3.65
C LEU A 118 3.72 2.92 -3.02
N ALA A 119 4.33 2.33 -1.99
CA ALA A 119 3.84 1.09 -1.44
C ALA A 119 4.28 0.83 0.00
N ARG A 120 3.56 -0.10 0.62
CA ARG A 120 3.99 -0.86 1.79
C ARG A 120 4.34 -2.27 1.34
N VAL A 121 5.52 -2.75 1.70
CA VAL A 121 6.10 -4.01 1.21
C VAL A 121 6.37 -4.97 2.38
N TYR A 122 5.92 -6.21 2.22
CA TYR A 122 6.01 -7.28 3.22
C TYR A 122 7.00 -8.40 2.86
N GLY A 123 7.94 -8.12 1.97
CA GLY A 123 8.86 -9.12 1.48
C GLY A 123 10.08 -8.51 0.81
N PRO A 124 11.03 -9.36 0.40
CA PRO A 124 12.32 -8.92 -0.12
C PRO A 124 12.26 -8.38 -1.55
N TRP A 125 11.21 -8.67 -2.32
CA TRP A 125 11.12 -8.26 -3.72
C TRP A 125 9.84 -7.48 -4.00
N MET A 126 9.97 -6.40 -4.76
CA MET A 126 8.86 -5.63 -5.29
C MET A 126 9.14 -5.30 -6.75
N HIS A 127 8.15 -5.55 -7.61
CA HIS A 127 8.14 -5.04 -8.97
C HIS A 127 7.58 -3.61 -8.97
N LEU A 128 8.28 -2.71 -9.65
CA LEU A 128 7.90 -1.32 -9.86
C LEU A 128 7.51 -1.19 -11.34
N ASP A 129 6.20 -1.18 -11.59
CA ASP A 129 5.63 -1.15 -12.94
C ASP A 129 5.99 0.14 -13.70
N SER A 130 6.03 1.26 -12.99
CA SER A 130 6.43 2.56 -13.50
C SER A 130 7.11 3.38 -12.43
N LEU A 131 7.99 4.27 -12.86
CA LEU A 131 8.57 5.35 -12.06
C LEU A 131 8.30 6.68 -12.78
N PRO A 132 8.37 7.84 -12.09
CA PRO A 132 8.32 9.14 -12.74
C PRO A 132 9.38 9.27 -13.84
N GLU A 133 9.10 10.04 -14.88
CA GLU A 133 10.11 10.32 -15.93
C GLU A 133 11.26 11.18 -15.38
N GLY A 134 12.48 10.91 -15.83
CA GLY A 134 13.68 11.67 -15.47
C GLY A 134 14.44 11.09 -14.29
N GLU A 135 15.03 11.96 -13.48
CA GLU A 135 15.75 11.54 -12.28
C GLU A 135 14.76 11.17 -11.18
N VAL A 136 14.90 9.95 -10.65
CA VAL A 136 14.03 9.40 -9.61
C VAL A 136 14.86 9.04 -8.40
N GLU A 137 14.55 9.67 -7.27
CA GLU A 137 15.03 9.28 -5.95
C GLU A 137 14.11 8.21 -5.38
N LEU A 138 14.56 6.96 -5.37
CA LEU A 138 13.84 5.85 -4.76
C LEU A 138 14.34 5.64 -3.33
N GLU A 139 13.45 5.80 -2.36
CA GLU A 139 13.73 5.59 -0.94
C GLU A 139 12.98 4.36 -0.43
N VAL A 140 13.67 3.55 0.38
CA VAL A 140 13.08 2.45 1.14
C VAL A 140 13.40 2.66 2.62
N ALA A 141 12.36 2.64 3.47
CA ALA A 141 12.51 2.79 4.91
C ALA A 141 11.85 1.61 5.65
N LEU A 142 12.52 1.08 6.67
CA LEU A 142 11.93 0.06 7.54
C LEU A 142 11.04 0.70 8.61
N ASN A 143 9.88 0.09 8.83
CA ASN A 143 8.88 0.54 9.78
C ASN A 143 8.47 -0.65 10.64
N SER A 144 8.19 -0.40 11.91
CA SER A 144 7.75 -1.42 12.85
C SER A 144 6.30 -1.85 12.61
N ASN A 145 5.85 -2.90 13.29
CA ASN A 145 4.47 -3.42 13.19
C ASN A 145 3.38 -2.36 13.40
N ASP A 146 3.61 -1.41 14.32
CA ASP A 146 2.68 -0.32 14.65
C ASP A 146 2.92 0.96 13.82
N HIS A 147 3.61 0.83 12.68
CA HIS A 147 3.87 1.86 11.67
C HIS A 147 4.88 2.96 12.07
N ARG A 148 5.50 2.87 13.25
CA ARG A 148 6.60 3.76 13.63
C ARG A 148 7.83 3.52 12.77
N SER A 149 8.44 4.59 12.27
CA SER A 149 9.68 4.51 11.51
C SER A 149 10.81 3.99 12.40
N LEU A 150 11.55 2.99 11.92
CA LEU A 150 12.66 2.42 12.68
C LEU A 150 13.90 3.28 12.51
N ALA A 151 14.63 3.47 13.61
CA ALA A 151 15.91 4.15 13.64
C ALA A 151 16.93 3.38 14.48
N VAL A 152 18.21 3.55 14.18
CA VAL A 152 19.34 3.08 14.99
C VAL A 152 20.12 4.31 15.45
N ASP A 153 20.24 4.50 16.77
CA ASP A 153 20.81 5.72 17.37
C ASP A 153 20.25 7.00 16.72
N ASP A 154 18.91 7.07 16.63
CA ASP A 154 18.12 8.16 16.03
C ASP A 154 18.36 8.41 14.54
N THR A 155 19.11 7.53 13.88
CA THR A 155 19.29 7.54 12.42
C THR A 155 18.29 6.59 11.77
N PRO A 156 17.39 7.04 10.88
CA PRO A 156 16.43 6.18 10.21
C PRO A 156 17.08 4.99 9.51
N VAL A 157 16.45 3.83 9.61
CA VAL A 157 16.84 2.63 8.85
C VAL A 157 16.23 2.72 7.47
N ALA A 158 16.80 3.60 6.66
CA ALA A 158 16.39 3.89 5.29
C ALA A 158 17.58 3.81 4.32
N GLN A 159 17.30 3.57 3.06
CA GLN A 159 18.26 3.60 1.96
C GLN A 159 17.65 4.30 0.75
N THR A 160 18.47 5.07 0.06
CA THR A 160 18.07 5.86 -1.11
C THR A 160 18.99 5.55 -2.28
N VAL A 161 18.41 5.38 -3.47
CA VAL A 161 19.14 5.28 -4.73
C VAL A 161 18.55 6.23 -5.75
N THR A 162 19.41 6.84 -6.56
CA THR A 162 18.98 7.69 -7.68
C THR A 162 19.05 6.90 -8.98
N LEU A 163 17.97 6.94 -9.74
CA LEU A 163 17.80 6.25 -11.01
C LEU A 163 17.48 7.26 -12.11
N SER A 164 17.82 6.94 -13.35
CA SER A 164 17.34 7.66 -14.54
C SER A 164 16.30 6.79 -15.22
N ASN A 165 15.07 7.28 -15.33
CA ASN A 165 13.93 6.58 -15.92
C ASN A 165 13.38 7.30 -17.17
#